data_AF-A0A438AKR5-F1
#
_entry.id   AF-A0A438AKR5-F1
#
_cell.length_a   1.000
_cell.length_b   1.000
_cell.length_c   1.000
_cell.angle_alpha   90.00
_cell.angle_beta   90.00
_cell.angle_gamma   90.00
#
_symmetry.space_group_name_H-M   'P 1'
#
loop_
_entity.id
_entity.type
_entity.pdbx_description
1 polymer ?
#
loop_
_entity_poly.entity_id
_entity_poly.type
_entity_poly.pdbx_seq_one_letter_code
_entity_poly.pdbx_strand_id
1 'polypeptide(L)' 'MSRRTPLLAVKESTAARMLGMRTNKFRNLVQIGALLQPIDLAGQVMRWRVSDLKAILTGAVPDDGFET' A
#
# COMPACT_ATOMS: atom_id res chain seq x y z
N MET A 1 -8.75 -26.63 -8.25
CA MET A 1 -8.60 -25.15 -8.35
C MET A 1 -7.48 -24.72 -7.41
N SER A 2 -6.30 -24.32 -7.92
CA SER A 2 -5.24 -23.80 -7.04
C SER A 2 -5.74 -22.54 -6.35
N ARG A 3 -5.96 -22.63 -5.03
CA ARG A 3 -6.27 -21.48 -4.19
C ARG A 3 -5.02 -20.60 -4.17
N ARG A 4 -4.95 -19.63 -5.09
CA ARG A 4 -3.89 -18.62 -5.08
C ARG A 4 -3.97 -17.93 -3.72
N THR A 5 -2.99 -18.20 -2.87
CA THR A 5 -2.88 -17.54 -1.58
C THR A 5 -2.87 -16.04 -1.86
N PRO A 6 -3.83 -15.26 -1.31
CA PRO A 6 -3.86 -13.83 -1.57
C PRO A 6 -2.53 -13.25 -1.10
N LEU A 7 -1.90 -12.42 -1.93
CA LEU A 7 -0.68 -11.73 -1.53
C LEU A 7 -1.03 -10.76 -0.40
N LEU A 8 -0.42 -10.92 0.77
CA LEU A 8 -0.62 -10.02 1.91
C LEU A 8 0.10 -8.68 1.70
N ALA A 9 1.27 -8.72 1.04
CA ALA A 9 2.10 -7.55 0.78
C ALA A 9 2.63 -7.55 -0.65
N VAL A 10 2.62 -6.39 -1.29
CA VAL A 10 2.98 -6.20 -2.69
C VAL A 10 4.11 -5.18 -2.84
N LYS A 11 4.87 -5.29 -3.92
CA LYS A 11 5.92 -4.31 -4.27
C LYS A 11 5.32 -3.03 -4.86
N GLU A 12 6.11 -1.96 -4.92
CA GLU A 12 5.71 -0.64 -5.43
C GLU A 12 4.98 -0.70 -6.77
N SER A 13 5.55 -1.39 -7.77
CA SER A 13 4.95 -1.45 -9.12
C SER A 13 3.58 -2.13 -9.11
N THR A 14 3.39 -3.11 -8.23
CA THR A 14 2.11 -3.81 -8.08
C THR A 14 1.12 -2.94 -7.32
N ALA A 15 1.55 -2.25 -6.26
CA ALA A 15 0.73 -1.28 -5.53
C ALA A 15 0.22 -0.16 -6.46
N ALA A 16 1.11 0.44 -7.26
CA ALA A 16 0.76 1.45 -8.25
C ALA A 16 -0.28 0.94 -9.25
N ARG A 17 -0.11 -0.30 -9.72
CA ARG A 17 -1.06 -0.94 -10.66
C ARG A 17 -2.41 -1.24 -10.02
N MET A 18 -2.44 -1.58 -8.73
CA MET A 18 -3.69 -1.78 -7.99
C MET A 18 -4.49 -0.47 -7.86
N LEU A 19 -3.80 0.67 -7.77
CA LEU A 19 -4.43 2.00 -7.76
C LEU A 19 -4.61 2.62 -9.16
N GLY A 20 -4.34 1.86 -10.23
CA GLY A 20 -4.54 2.31 -11.61
C GLY A 20 -3.59 3.42 -12.08
N MET A 21 -2.42 3.56 -11.47
CA MET A 21 -1.46 4.63 -11.79
C MET A 21 -0.06 4.13 -12.15
N ARG A 22 0.76 5.01 -12.75
CA ARG A 22 2.17 4.71 -13.05
C ARG A 22 2.99 4.66 -11.76
N THR A 23 3.99 3.77 -11.71
CA THR A 23 4.91 3.59 -10.58
C THR A 23 5.56 4.90 -10.13
N ASN A 24 6.05 5.74 -11.06
CA ASN A 24 6.67 7.02 -10.71
C ASN A 24 5.69 7.99 -10.02
N LYS A 25 4.42 8.01 -10.46
CA LYS A 25 3.38 8.85 -9.84
C LYS A 25 3.10 8.35 -8.43
N PHE A 26 2.94 7.04 -8.26
CA PHE A 26 2.75 6.42 -6.96
C PHE A 26 3.90 6.73 -6.01
N ARG A 27 5.15 6.54 -6.45
CA ARG A 27 6.35 6.87 -5.66
C ARG A 27 6.39 8.34 -5.24
N ASN A 28 6.07 9.26 -6.15
CA ASN A 28 6.00 10.68 -5.81
C ASN A 28 4.94 10.95 -4.73
N LEU A 29 3.75 10.38 -4.86
CA LEU A 29 2.68 10.50 -3.87
C LEU A 29 3.07 9.94 -2.50
N VAL A 30 3.80 8.83 -2.45
CA VAL A 30 4.36 8.28 -1.20
C VAL A 30 5.41 9.25 -0.62
N GLN A 31 6.30 9.81 -1.45
CA GLN A 31 7.35 10.72 -0.98
C GLN A 31 6.81 12.04 -0.42
N ILE A 32 5.73 12.58 -1.00
CA ILE A 32 5.08 13.80 -0.49
C ILE A 32 4.11 13.52 0.68
N GLY A 33 3.99 12.26 1.13
CA GLY A 33 3.11 11.87 2.23
C GLY A 33 1.62 11.79 1.87
N ALA A 34 1.26 11.87 0.58
CA ALA A 34 -0.12 11.75 0.12
C ALA A 34 -0.62 10.29 0.07
N LEU A 35 0.30 9.32 0.03
CA LEU A 35 0.00 7.89 0.14
C LEU A 35 0.74 7.25 1.31
N LEU A 36 0.20 6.12 1.75
CA LEU A 36 0.76 5.29 2.82
C LEU A 36 2.23 4.92 2.53
N GLN A 37 3.06 5.06 3.56
CA GLN A 37 4.46 4.65 3.51
C GLN A 37 4.56 3.12 3.39
N PRO A 38 5.61 2.59 2.72
CA PRO A 38 5.86 1.17 2.73
C PRO A 38 6.16 0.67 4.15
N ILE A 39 5.74 -0.56 4.43
CA ILE A 39 6.25 -1.30 5.58
C ILE A 39 7.62 -1.88 5.24
N ASP A 40 8.55 -1.72 6.18
CA ASP A 40 9.82 -2.42 6.16
C ASP A 40 9.59 -3.89 6.57
N LEU A 41 9.99 -4.81 5.71
CA LEU A 41 10.10 -6.21 6.06
C LEU A 41 11.59 -6.56 6.19
N ALA A 42 11.99 -6.87 7.43
CA ALA A 42 13.33 -7.34 7.78
C ALA A 42 14.47 -6.38 7.36
N GLY A 43 14.26 -5.07 7.42
CA GLY A 43 15.28 -4.04 7.21
C GLY A 43 15.69 -3.80 5.76
N GLN A 44 15.12 -4.53 4.79
CA GLN A 44 15.59 -4.51 3.40
C GLN A 44 14.47 -4.54 2.36
N VAL A 45 13.26 -4.98 2.73
CA VAL A 45 12.19 -5.22 1.76
C VAL A 45 11.00 -4.31 2.04
N MET A 46 10.94 -3.21 1.31
CA MET A 46 9.82 -2.27 1.34
C MET A 46 8.60 -2.85 0.60
N ARG A 47 7.48 -3.02 1.29
CA ARG A 47 6.22 -3.52 0.71
C ARG A 47 5.03 -2.70 1.16
N TRP A 48 3.95 -2.77 0.40
CA TRP A 48 2.65 -2.23 0.78
C TRP A 48 1.71 -3.37 1.10
N ARG A 49 1.00 -3.28 2.21
CA ARG A 49 -0.06 -4.22 2.55
C ARG A 49 -1.23 -4.04 1.59
N VAL A 50 -1.77 -5.16 1.13
CA VAL A 50 -2.92 -5.13 0.20
C VAL A 50 -4.17 -4.57 0.88
N SER A 51 -4.35 -4.82 2.18
CA SER A 51 -5.48 -4.30 2.96
C SER A 51 -5.48 -2.77 3.00
N ASP A 52 -4.32 -2.17 3.28
CA ASP A 52 -4.11 -0.72 3.30
C ASP A 52 -4.38 -0.06 1.94
N LEU A 53 -3.86 -0.65 0.86
CA LEU A 53 -4.13 -0.17 -0.50
C LEU A 53 -5.62 -0.22 -0.86
N LYS A 54 -6.35 -1.22 -0.37
CA LYS A 54 -7.80 -1.31 -0.56
C LYS A 54 -8.53 -0.25 0.28
N ALA A 55 -8.11 -0.03 1.52
CA ALA A 55 -8.71 0.96 2.42
C ALA A 55 -8.69 2.38 1.83
N ILE A 56 -7.59 2.76 1.17
CA ILE A 56 -7.47 4.03 0.42
C ILE A 56 -8.57 4.17 -0.64
N LEU A 57 -8.86 3.11 -1.41
CA LEU A 57 -9.86 3.15 -2.47
C LEU A 57 -11.29 3.15 -1.94
N THR A 58 -11.53 2.50 -0.80
CA THR A 58 -12.86 2.43 -0.18
C THR A 58 -13.18 3.65 0.69
N GLY A 59 -12.25 4.59 0.84
CA GLY A 59 -12.41 5.75 1.73
C GLY A 59 -12.46 5.37 3.20
N ALA A 60 -12.04 4.14 3.54
CA ALA A 60 -11.84 3.74 4.92
C ALA A 60 -10.52 4.37 5.34
N VAL A 61 -10.58 5.62 5.82
CA VAL A 61 -9.49 6.21 6.58
C VAL A 61 -9.12 5.19 7.66
N PRO A 62 -7.88 4.66 7.70
CA PRO A 62 -7.44 3.95 8.88
C PRO A 62 -7.59 4.97 10.00
N ASP A 63 -8.51 4.69 10.92
CA ASP A 63 -8.68 5.40 12.17
C ASP A 63 -7.33 5.30 12.90
N ASP A 64 -6.45 6.24 12.61
CA ASP A 64 -5.29 6.52 13.45
C ASP A 64 -5.91 7.17 14.68
N GLY A 65 -6.33 6.31 15.61
CA GLY A 65 -6.97 6.72 16.85
C GLY A 65 -6.05 7.67 17.59
N PHE A 66 -6.28 8.97 17.44
CA PHE A 66 -5.78 9.96 18.36
C PHE A 66 -6.63 9.84 19.63
N GLU A 67 -6.10 9.09 20.61
CA GLU A 67 -6.56 9.15 21.99
C GLU A 67 -6.24 10.57 22.52
N THR A 68 -7.28 11.29 22.95
CA THR A 68 -7.19 12.60 23.60
C THR A 68 -7.42 12.51 25.10
#